data_AF-W4QNY6-F1
#
_entry.id   AF-W4QNY6-F1
#
_cell.length_a   1.000
_cell.length_b   1.000
_cell.length_c   1.000
_cell.angle_alpha   90.00
_cell.angle_beta   90.00
_cell.angle_gamma   90.00
#
_symmetry.space_group_name_H-M   'P 1'
#
loop_
_entity.id
_entity.type
_entity.pdbx_description
1 polymer ?
#
loop_
_entity_poly.entity_id
_entity_poly.type
_entity_poly.pdbx_seq_one_letter_code
_entity_poly.pdbx_strand_id
1 'polypeptide(L)'
;MSKRKEDVVRYSYADYLQWVEGDRVELIDGIPFAMTPTPSREHQRIVLELGRQFANLLKDHPDEVYIAPFDVRLTEETTPPDENIQTVVQPDLAVICDREKLDERGCLGAPDLII
;
A
#
# COMPACT_ATOMS: atom_id res chain seq x y z
N MET A 1 -18.15 31.90 17.13
CA MET A 1 -18.83 31.05 16.15
C MET A 1 -18.02 29.78 15.99
N SER A 2 -18.49 28.67 16.59
CA SER A 2 -17.82 27.37 16.50
C SER A 2 -18.02 26.82 15.09
N LYS A 3 -16.95 26.71 14.30
CA LYS A 3 -17.00 25.98 13.04
C LYS A 3 -17.40 24.54 13.37
N ARG A 4 -18.55 24.09 12.85
CA ARG A 4 -18.94 22.67 12.87
C ARG A 4 -17.81 21.90 12.16
N LYS A 5 -17.18 20.94 12.85
CA LYS A 5 -16.37 19.93 12.18
C LYS A 5 -17.29 19.26 11.18
N GLU A 6 -16.97 19.33 9.90
CA GLU A 6 -17.61 18.46 8.92
C GLU A 6 -17.29 17.03 9.35
N ASP A 7 -18.31 16.19 9.49
CA ASP A 7 -18.13 14.77 9.77
C ASP A 7 -17.48 14.14 8.54
N VAL A 8 -16.16 14.02 8.55
CA VAL A 8 -15.41 13.33 7.50
C VAL A 8 -15.79 11.85 7.60
N VAL A 9 -16.47 11.35 6.56
CA VAL A 9 -16.75 9.92 6.43
C VAL A 9 -15.41 9.19 6.35
N ARG A 10 -15.23 8.22 7.24
CA ARG A 10 -14.05 7.35 7.27
C ARG A 10 -14.42 5.97 6.77
N TYR A 11 -13.52 5.39 5.98
CA TYR A 11 -13.64 4.05 5.42
C TYR A 11 -12.61 3.12 6.07
N SER A 12 -12.90 1.83 6.01
CA SER A 12 -12.01 0.74 6.40
C SER A 12 -11.51 -0.01 5.16
N TYR A 13 -10.56 -0.94 5.35
CA TYR A 13 -10.14 -1.83 4.27
C TYR A 13 -11.29 -2.73 3.79
N ALA A 14 -12.20 -3.11 4.69
CA ALA A 14 -13.41 -3.85 4.30
C ALA A 14 -14.30 -3.06 3.33
N ASP A 15 -14.39 -1.74 3.50
CA ASP A 15 -15.10 -0.85 2.57
C ASP A 15 -14.32 -0.69 1.25
N TYR A 16 -13.01 -0.51 1.34
CA TYR A 16 -12.09 -0.40 0.20
C TYR A 16 -12.21 -1.60 -0.76
N LEU A 17 -12.32 -2.82 -0.23
CA LEU A 17 -12.48 -4.04 -1.02
C LEU A 17 -13.79 -4.10 -1.84
N GLN A 18 -14.77 -3.26 -1.52
CA GLN A 18 -16.04 -3.17 -2.27
C GLN A 18 -15.99 -2.15 -3.42
N TRP A 19 -14.91 -1.35 -3.52
CA TRP A 19 -14.78 -0.34 -4.57
C TRP A 19 -14.48 -1.01 -5.92
N VAL A 20 -15.09 -0.48 -6.99
CA VAL A 20 -14.99 -1.06 -8.34
C VAL A 20 -13.56 -0.94 -8.86
N GLU A 21 -13.05 -2.02 -9.46
CA GLU A 21 -11.79 -2.04 -10.19
C GLU A 21 -11.75 -0.91 -11.25
N GLY A 22 -10.97 0.13 -10.99
CA GLY A 22 -10.79 1.22 -11.93
C GLY A 22 -10.07 2.43 -11.35
N ASP A 23 -10.40 2.80 -10.12
CA ASP A 23 -9.73 3.90 -9.43
C ASP A 23 -8.66 3.34 -8.50
N ARG A 24 -7.39 3.54 -8.85
CA ARG A 24 -6.30 3.35 -7.88
C ARG A 24 -6.50 4.37 -6.77
N VAL A 25 -6.78 3.92 -5.56
CA VAL A 25 -7.00 4.78 -4.40
C VAL A 25 -6.12 4.27 -3.26
N GLU A 26 -5.51 5.20 -2.53
CA GLU A 26 -4.93 4.91 -1.21
C GLU A 26 -5.92 5.33 -0.13
N LEU A 27 -5.95 4.60 0.96
CA LEU A 27 -6.71 4.95 2.15
C LEU A 27 -5.72 5.48 3.19
N ILE A 28 -5.89 6.70 3.69
CA ILE A 28 -5.02 7.26 4.75
C ILE A 28 -5.90 7.79 5.86
N ASP A 29 -5.80 7.18 7.05
CA ASP A 29 -6.65 7.49 8.21
C ASP A 29 -8.16 7.44 7.91
N GLY A 30 -8.54 6.49 7.05
CA GLY A 30 -9.90 6.26 6.57
C GLY A 30 -10.34 7.24 5.49
N ILE A 31 -9.44 8.07 4.95
CA ILE A 31 -9.75 9.04 3.90
C ILE A 31 -9.20 8.53 2.56
N PRO A 32 -10.03 8.41 1.51
CA PRO A 32 -9.58 7.97 0.19
C PRO A 32 -8.82 9.08 -0.56
N PHE A 33 -7.68 8.72 -1.14
CA PHE A 33 -6.84 9.56 -2.01
C PHE A 33 -6.69 8.90 -3.37
N ALA A 34 -7.13 9.58 -4.43
CA ALA A 34 -6.99 9.05 -5.79
C ALA A 34 -5.52 9.10 -6.23
N MET A 35 -5.01 7.96 -6.71
CA MET A 35 -3.69 7.82 -7.34
C MET A 35 -3.74 8.15 -8.84
N THR A 36 -4.65 9.04 -9.22
CA THR A 36 -4.80 9.53 -10.59
C THR A 36 -4.08 10.87 -10.75
N PRO A 37 -3.51 11.17 -11.92
CA PRO A 37 -3.49 10.35 -13.14
C PRO A 37 -2.53 9.16 -13.06
N THR A 38 -2.72 8.18 -13.95
CA THR A 38 -1.81 7.04 -14.12
C THR A 38 -0.35 7.47 -14.25
N PRO A 39 0.62 6.74 -13.67
CA PRO A 39 2.02 7.16 -13.71
C PRO A 39 2.57 7.26 -15.14
N SER A 40 3.52 8.17 -15.34
CA SER A 40 4.13 8.42 -16.64
C SER A 40 5.01 7.26 -17.14
N ARG A 41 5.33 7.23 -18.43
CA ARG A 41 6.30 6.28 -19.01
C ARG A 41 7.66 6.33 -18.30
N GLU A 42 8.16 7.53 -17.97
CA GLU A 42 9.44 7.67 -17.28
C GLU A 42 9.41 7.11 -15.86
N HIS A 43 8.30 7.33 -15.15
CA HIS A 43 8.07 6.73 -13.84
C HIS A 43 8.15 5.20 -13.92
N GLN A 44 7.40 4.59 -14.85
CA GLN A 44 7.41 3.14 -15.05
C GLN A 44 8.80 2.61 -15.40
N ARG A 45 9.55 3.32 -16.24
CA ARG A 45 10.93 2.96 -16.60
C ARG A 45 11.86 2.98 -15.38
N ILE A 46 11.72 3.97 -14.50
CA ILE A 46 12.55 4.11 -13.29
C ILE A 46 12.20 3.02 -12.27
N VAL A 47 10.92 2.84 -11.96
CA VAL A 47 10.47 1.85 -10.97
C VAL A 47 10.85 0.44 -11.40
N LEU A 48 10.70 0.10 -12.69
CA LEU A 48 11.12 -1.21 -13.22
C LEU A 48 12.63 -1.44 -13.03
N GLU A 49 13.45 -0.43 -13.32
CA GLU A 49 14.90 -0.55 -13.19
C GLU A 49 15.34 -0.65 -11.72
N LEU A 50 14.71 0.12 -10.82
CA LEU A 50 14.94 0.00 -9.38
C LEU A 50 14.54 -1.40 -8.88
N GLY A 51 13.33 -1.86 -9.21
CA GLY A 51 12.84 -3.19 -8.87
C GLY A 51 13.79 -4.29 -9.37
N ARG A 52 14.30 -4.17 -10.60
CA ARG A 52 15.30 -5.09 -11.14
C ARG A 52 16.60 -5.11 -10.33
N GLN A 53 17.10 -3.95 -9.90
CA GLN A 53 18.33 -3.88 -9.11
C GLN A 53 18.14 -4.49 -7.72
N PHE A 54 17.04 -4.19 -7.03
CA PHE A 54 16.71 -4.83 -5.75
C PHE A 54 16.52 -6.33 -5.90
N ALA A 55 15.78 -6.79 -6.91
CA ALA A 55 15.56 -8.22 -7.14
C ALA A 55 16.89 -8.97 -7.41
N ASN A 56 17.82 -8.35 -8.13
CA ASN A 56 19.15 -8.93 -8.33
C ASN A 56 19.97 -9.01 -7.04
N LEU A 57 19.90 -7.96 -6.20
CA LEU A 57 20.57 -7.94 -4.90
C LEU A 57 20.02 -9.02 -3.96
N LEU A 58 18.71 -9.21 -3.98
CA LEU A 58 17.99 -10.11 -3.07
C LEU A 58 17.85 -11.56 -3.58
N LYS A 59 18.41 -11.88 -4.76
CA LYS A 59 18.22 -13.18 -5.42
C LYS A 59 18.54 -14.39 -4.53
N ASP A 60 19.56 -14.28 -3.67
CA ASP A 60 20.00 -15.33 -2.75
C ASP A 60 19.72 -14.94 -1.27
N HIS A 61 18.82 -13.98 -1.05
CA HIS A 61 18.39 -13.49 0.26
C HIS A 61 16.93 -13.89 0.54
N PRO A 62 16.51 -14.12 1.79
CA PRO A 62 15.11 -14.41 2.13
C PRO A 62 14.16 -13.22 1.96
N ASP A 63 14.66 -12.01 1.73
CA ASP A 63 13.85 -10.80 1.62
C ASP A 63 13.26 -10.69 0.22
N GLU A 64 12.11 -10.04 0.11
CA GLU A 64 11.36 -9.94 -1.13
C GLU A 64 11.12 -8.47 -1.50
N VAL A 65 11.19 -8.16 -2.81
CA VAL A 65 10.88 -6.84 -3.35
C VAL A 65 9.63 -6.89 -4.21
N TYR A 66 8.75 -5.92 -4.00
CA TYR A 66 7.48 -5.75 -4.71
C TYR A 66 7.42 -4.37 -5.34
N ILE A 67 6.74 -4.26 -6.48
CA ILE A 67 6.47 -2.99 -7.17
C ILE A 67 4.95 -2.77 -7.24
N ALA A 68 4.53 -1.51 -7.34
CA ALA A 68 3.11 -1.18 -7.49
C ALA A 68 2.47 -1.86 -8.72
N PRO A 69 1.19 -2.27 -8.65
CA PRO A 69 0.30 -2.20 -7.48
C PRO A 69 0.63 -3.27 -6.43
N PHE A 70 0.77 -2.85 -5.18
CA PHE A 70 1.01 -3.72 -4.03
C PHE A 70 0.47 -3.04 -2.77
N ASP A 71 -0.57 -3.60 -2.17
CA ASP A 71 -1.21 -3.00 -1.00
C ASP A 71 -0.36 -3.21 0.26
N VAL A 72 -0.09 -2.11 0.96
CA VAL A 72 0.52 -2.09 2.30
C VAL A 72 -0.54 -1.60 3.28
N ARG A 73 -1.05 -2.52 4.09
CA ARG A 73 -2.07 -2.26 5.10
C ARG A 73 -1.39 -1.95 6.43
N LEU A 74 -1.34 -0.67 6.81
CA LEU A 74 -0.68 -0.24 8.03
C LEU A 74 -1.60 -0.48 9.24
N THR A 75 -1.10 -1.25 10.20
CA THR A 75 -1.79 -1.65 11.42
C THR A 75 -0.77 -1.86 12.54
N GLU A 76 -1.17 -1.61 13.78
CA GLU A 76 -0.39 -2.00 14.98
C GLU A 76 -0.77 -3.40 15.49
N GLU A 77 -1.91 -3.94 15.04
CA GLU A 77 -2.38 -5.27 15.39
C GLU A 77 -1.68 -6.32 14.50
N THR A 78 -1.35 -7.49 15.07
CA THR A 78 -0.74 -8.60 14.31
C THR A 78 -1.72 -9.25 13.33
N THR A 79 -3.00 -9.33 13.71
CA THR A 79 -4.07 -9.95 12.93
C THR A 79 -5.36 -9.13 13.05
N PRO A 80 -5.38 -7.88 12.56
CA PRO A 80 -6.57 -7.06 12.60
C PRO A 80 -7.65 -7.64 11.69
N PRO A 81 -8.93 -7.50 12.08
CA PRO A 81 -10.02 -7.62 11.12
C PRO A 81 -9.94 -6.46 10.11
N ASP A 82 -10.43 -6.67 8.88
CA ASP A 82 -10.32 -5.68 7.80
C ASP A 82 -11.05 -4.36 8.14
N GLU A 83 -12.06 -4.40 9.00
CA GLU A 83 -12.82 -3.25 9.49
C GLU A 83 -11.97 -2.31 10.37
N ASN A 84 -10.88 -2.81 10.96
CA ASN A 84 -9.97 -2.03 11.81
C ASN A 84 -8.84 -1.37 11.01
N ILE A 85 -8.60 -1.78 9.76
CA ILE A 85 -7.54 -1.22 8.93
C ILE A 85 -8.06 0.05 8.26
N GLN A 86 -7.48 1.19 8.60
CA GLN A 86 -7.88 2.50 8.06
C GLN A 86 -6.81 3.13 7.17
N THR A 87 -5.64 2.51 7.05
CA THR A 87 -4.56 3.03 6.22
C THR A 87 -4.03 1.94 5.31
N VAL A 88 -4.19 2.14 4.00
CA VAL A 88 -3.73 1.27 2.93
C VAL A 88 -3.05 2.13 1.88
N VAL A 89 -1.77 1.89 1.67
CA VAL A 89 -0.95 2.63 0.71
C VAL A 89 -0.39 1.69 -0.36
N GLN A 90 -0.05 2.23 -1.53
CA GLN A 90 0.52 1.51 -2.65
C GLN A 90 1.85 2.16 -3.04
N PRO A 91 2.94 1.88 -2.31
CA PRO A 91 4.26 2.42 -2.66
C PRO A 91 4.69 1.93 -4.04
N ASP A 92 5.54 2.71 -4.72
CA ASP A 92 6.04 2.32 -6.04
C ASP A 92 6.93 1.08 -5.94
N LEU A 93 7.69 0.96 -4.84
CA LEU A 93 8.46 -0.23 -4.48
C LEU A 93 8.46 -0.44 -2.96
N ALA A 94 8.34 -1.70 -2.54
CA ALA A 94 8.48 -2.12 -1.14
C ALA A 94 9.45 -3.29 -1.01
N VAL A 95 10.29 -3.28 0.02
CA VAL A 95 11.12 -4.42 0.42
C VAL A 95 10.61 -4.96 1.75
N ILE A 96 10.43 -6.28 1.81
CA ILE A 96 9.86 -7.00 2.94
C ILE A 96 10.87 -8.06 3.39
N CYS A 97 11.42 -7.89 4.60
CA CYS A 97 12.33 -8.84 5.22
C CYS A 97 11.58 -9.89 6.05
N ASP A 98 10.48 -9.46 6.68
CA ASP A 98 9.61 -10.34 7.45
C ASP A 98 8.44 -10.87 6.61
N ARG A 99 8.60 -12.10 6.13
CA ARG A 99 7.60 -12.75 5.28
C ARG A 99 6.30 -13.12 6.01
N GLU A 100 6.26 -13.09 7.34
CA GLU A 100 5.00 -13.29 8.08
C GLU A 100 4.02 -12.14 7.85
N LYS A 101 4.51 -10.98 7.38
CA LYS A 101 3.67 -9.84 6.97
C LYS A 101 3.01 -10.03 5.60
N LEU A 102 3.39 -11.05 4.82
CA LEU A 102 2.89 -11.25 3.46
C LEU A 102 1.68 -12.17 3.45
N ASP A 103 0.63 -11.74 2.76
CA ASP A 103 -0.53 -12.58 2.42
C ASP A 103 -0.92 -12.40 0.94
N GLU A 104 -2.00 -13.06 0.50
CA GLU A 104 -2.48 -12.97 -0.89
C GLU A 104 -2.89 -11.55 -1.33
N ARG A 105 -3.10 -10.64 -0.37
CA ARG A 105 -3.57 -9.27 -0.59
C ARG A 105 -2.43 -8.25 -0.53
N GLY A 106 -1.21 -8.64 -0.14
CA GLY A 106 -0.03 -7.78 -0.09
C GLY A 106 0.70 -7.87 1.25
N CYS A 107 1.04 -6.72 1.82
CA CYS A 107 1.72 -6.61 3.12
C CYS A 107 0.74 -6.16 4.22
N LEU A 108 0.79 -6.83 5.36
CA LEU A 108 0.10 -6.47 6.60
C LEU A 108 1.13 -5.96 7.61
N GLY A 109 1.14 -4.65 7.82
CA GLY A 109 2.16 -3.94 8.59
C GLY A 109 3.12 -3.14 7.72
N ALA A 110 4.13 -2.55 8.35
CA ALA A 110 5.11 -1.70 7.67
C ALA A 110 6.19 -2.53 6.94
N PRO A 111 6.49 -2.21 5.67
CA PRO A 111 7.68 -2.68 4.96
C PRO A 111 8.98 -2.23 5.64
N ASP A 112 10.07 -2.92 5.34
CA ASP A 112 11.41 -2.59 5.84
C ASP A 112 12.03 -1.43 5.06
N LEU A 113 11.66 -1.29 3.78
CA LEU A 113 11.99 -0.14 2.93
C LEU A 113 10.85 0.15 1.96
N ILE A 114 10.59 1.44 1.71
CA ILE A 114 9.72 1.93 0.64
C ILE A 114 10.46 2.94 -0.23
N ILE A 115 10.11 2.98 -1.52
CA ILE A 115 10.49 4.02 -2.49
C ILE A 115 9.23 4.56 -3.14
#